data_AF-A0A0H5QN48-F1
#
_entry.id   AF-A0A0H5QN48-F1
#
_cell.length_a   1.000
_cell.length_b   1.000
_cell.length_c   1.000
_cell.angle_alpha   90.00
_cell.angle_beta   90.00
_cell.angle_gamma   90.00
#
_symmetry.space_group_name_H-M   'P 1'
#
loop_
_entity.id
_entity.type
_entity.pdbx_description
1 polymer ?
#
loop_
_entity_poly.entity_id
_entity_poly.type
_entity_poly.pdbx_seq_one_letter_code
_entity_poly.pdbx_strand_id
1 'polypeptide(L)'
;MIRSLRYSFTAEQTSAITHPARVLLVYGGPNSGKTTVIAGRIAHHITESTCRPDQVLAFMPSSRTASALQSTIGNIFGNSSIHRDCNIQTYHSLAIDILKSYRAEAGLSETFRVLSPAEEAVFLHNRIKEIQAPEKYRLPRAHSSLIRLFSTIHKERISIERLRLSSPDIASMFCSFQNLKSEASVLTYDDVIDRVIELMLNEKAISEIISSSYCSIFIDSLQEMNNALLQFLGQIIKPSTAQITATVDPNRFVKSYYYGSTDPIASFRRLFPVTDQAYLTSSFTCPKVCASYISYLKCSLTSTANHVRCRAVDW
;
A
#
# COMPACT_ATOMS: atom_id res chain seq x y z
N MET A 1 15.25 -9.55 26.61
CA MET A 1 14.56 -8.41 25.97
C MET A 1 13.43 -8.82 25.02
N ILE A 2 13.56 -9.75 24.06
CA ILE A 2 12.33 -10.40 23.50
C ILE A 2 11.65 -11.32 24.55
N ARG A 3 12.43 -11.92 25.46
CA ARG A 3 11.93 -12.80 26.53
C ARG A 3 10.92 -12.16 27.49
N SER A 4 10.79 -10.84 27.54
CA SER A 4 9.76 -10.16 28.34
C SER A 4 8.41 -10.06 27.63
N LEU A 5 8.36 -10.36 26.32
CA LEU A 5 7.12 -10.39 25.54
C LEU A 5 6.37 -11.70 25.82
N ARG A 6 5.05 -11.63 26.02
CA ARG A 6 4.21 -12.80 26.32
C ARG A 6 3.87 -13.65 25.07
N TYR A 7 4.73 -13.62 24.06
CA TYR A 7 4.50 -14.25 22.76
C TYR A 7 5.72 -15.06 22.32
N SER A 8 5.50 -16.27 21.81
CA SER A 8 6.57 -17.14 21.32
C SER A 8 6.83 -16.90 19.84
N PHE A 9 8.09 -16.62 19.49
CA PHE A 9 8.53 -16.42 18.11
C PHE A 9 9.52 -17.52 17.73
N THR A 10 9.55 -17.92 16.45
CA THR A 10 10.61 -18.84 15.98
C THR A 10 11.97 -18.13 15.94
N ALA A 11 13.06 -18.89 15.76
CA ALA A 11 14.40 -18.32 15.62
C ALA A 11 14.49 -17.33 14.43
N GLU A 12 13.90 -17.69 13.28
CA GLU A 12 13.84 -16.83 12.09
C GLU A 12 13.06 -15.54 12.37
N GLN A 13 11.89 -15.65 13.01
CA GLN A 13 11.08 -14.49 13.39
C GLN A 13 11.82 -13.60 14.39
N THR A 14 12.44 -14.19 15.41
CA THR A 14 13.23 -13.48 16.41
C THR A 14 14.36 -12.70 15.75
N SER A 15 15.10 -13.34 14.84
CA SER A 15 16.16 -12.69 14.05
C SER A 15 15.63 -11.50 13.23
N ALA A 16 14.51 -11.70 12.52
CA ALA A 16 13.85 -10.64 11.77
C ALA A 16 13.29 -9.53 12.69
N ILE A 17 12.92 -9.83 13.94
CA ILE A 17 12.42 -8.86 14.92
C ILE A 17 13.54 -7.97 15.46
N THR A 18 14.69 -8.54 15.83
CA THR A 18 15.82 -7.77 16.37
C THR A 18 16.76 -7.22 15.30
N HIS A 19 16.44 -7.39 14.02
CA HIS A 19 17.34 -7.02 12.94
C HIS A 19 17.64 -5.50 12.96
N PRO A 20 18.93 -5.08 12.93
CA PRO A 20 19.31 -3.67 13.11
C PRO A 20 19.19 -2.81 11.84
N ALA A 21 18.90 -3.43 10.69
CA ALA A 21 18.74 -2.77 9.40
C ALA A 21 17.77 -1.57 9.46
N ARG A 22 18.18 -0.44 8.87
CA ARG A 22 17.34 0.75 8.75
C ARG A 22 16.22 0.55 7.74
N VAL A 23 16.48 -0.13 6.63
CA VAL A 23 15.47 -0.52 5.63
C VAL A 23 15.56 -2.03 5.46
N LEU A 24 14.61 -2.75 6.02
CA LEU A 24 14.55 -4.21 6.05
C LEU A 24 13.45 -4.73 5.13
N LEU A 25 13.79 -5.64 4.20
CA LEU A 25 12.80 -6.44 3.49
C LEU A 25 12.65 -7.81 4.13
N VAL A 26 11.44 -8.17 4.55
CA VAL A 26 11.13 -9.48 5.15
C VAL A 26 10.36 -10.32 4.14
N TYR A 27 11.04 -11.31 3.56
CA TYR A 27 10.45 -12.26 2.63
C TYR A 27 9.84 -13.44 3.38
N GLY A 28 8.65 -13.86 2.99
CA GLY A 28 8.06 -15.07 3.54
C GLY A 28 6.88 -15.54 2.72
N GLY A 29 6.69 -16.85 2.61
CA GLY A 29 5.52 -17.41 1.92
C GLY A 29 4.20 -17.18 2.68
N PRO A 30 3.07 -17.68 2.15
CA PRO A 30 1.80 -17.65 2.86
C PRO A 30 1.92 -18.28 4.24
N ASN A 31 1.33 -17.63 5.23
CA ASN A 31 1.31 -18.11 6.62
C ASN A 31 2.68 -18.34 7.27
N SER A 32 3.71 -17.61 6.84
CA SER A 32 5.04 -17.60 7.49
C SER A 32 5.13 -16.70 8.72
N GLY A 33 4.04 -16.00 9.06
CA GLY A 33 4.01 -15.07 10.20
C GLY A 33 4.62 -13.70 9.89
N LYS A 34 4.60 -13.22 8.63
CA LYS A 34 5.05 -11.86 8.25
C LYS A 34 4.41 -10.77 9.12
N THR A 35 3.08 -10.78 9.26
CA THR A 35 2.35 -9.83 10.10
C THR A 35 2.71 -9.99 11.60
N THR A 36 3.00 -11.22 12.05
CA THR A 36 3.49 -11.49 13.40
C THR A 36 4.89 -10.90 13.64
N VAL A 37 5.76 -10.92 12.63
CA VAL A 37 7.07 -10.25 12.67
C VAL A 37 6.91 -8.73 12.73
N ILE A 38 5.96 -8.15 11.98
CA ILE A 38 5.63 -6.71 12.11
C ILE A 38 5.23 -6.39 13.55
N ALA A 39 4.28 -7.15 14.11
CA ALA A 39 3.83 -6.95 15.50
C ALA A 39 4.98 -7.06 16.50
N GLY A 40 5.83 -8.07 16.33
CA GLY A 40 7.02 -8.28 17.16
C GLY A 40 8.05 -7.15 17.05
N ARG A 41 8.32 -6.63 15.83
CA ARG A 41 9.21 -5.48 15.64
C ARG A 41 8.66 -4.23 16.28
N ILE A 42 7.37 -3.93 16.10
CA ILE A 42 6.72 -2.79 16.77
C ILE A 42 6.91 -2.90 18.28
N ALA A 43 6.60 -4.06 18.86
CA ALA A 43 6.76 -4.28 20.29
C ALA A 43 8.22 -4.14 20.75
N HIS A 44 9.17 -4.64 19.95
CA HIS A 44 10.60 -4.52 20.22
C HIS A 44 11.04 -3.04 20.23
N HIS A 45 10.70 -2.26 19.20
CA HIS A 45 11.10 -0.84 19.12
C HIS A 45 10.54 0.01 20.25
N ILE A 46 9.30 -0.28 20.69
CA ILE A 46 8.68 0.39 21.84
C ILE A 46 9.36 -0.04 23.15
N THR A 47 9.63 -1.33 23.33
CA THR A 47 10.24 -1.85 24.58
C THR A 47 11.68 -1.37 24.74
N GLU A 48 12.45 -1.29 23.67
CA GLU A 48 13.82 -0.74 23.67
C GLU A 48 13.86 0.80 23.69
N SER A 49 12.69 1.46 23.76
CA SER A 49 12.58 2.93 23.74
C SER A 49 13.24 3.60 22.53
N THR A 50 13.36 2.88 21.41
CA THR A 50 13.87 3.44 20.14
C THR A 50 12.80 4.19 19.34
N CYS A 51 11.52 3.95 19.65
CA CYS A 51 10.38 4.59 18.99
C CYS A 51 9.23 4.67 20.00
N ARG A 52 8.60 5.85 20.13
CA ARG A 52 7.37 5.98 20.92
C ARG A 52 6.18 5.39 20.16
N PRO A 53 5.12 4.92 20.83
CA PRO A 53 3.94 4.36 20.16
C PRO A 53 3.32 5.29 19.11
N ASP A 54 3.20 6.58 19.42
CA ASP A 54 2.68 7.64 18.52
C ASP A 54 3.56 7.90 17.28
N GLN A 55 4.81 7.45 17.31
CA GLN A 55 5.76 7.55 16.19
C GLN A 55 5.84 6.27 15.34
N VAL A 56 5.03 5.25 15.66
CA VAL A 56 4.89 4.05 14.85
C VAL A 56 3.83 4.28 13.76
N LEU A 57 4.16 3.94 12.53
CA LEU A 57 3.24 3.90 11.39
C LEU A 57 3.26 2.52 10.74
N ALA A 58 2.12 1.87 10.60
CA ALA A 58 2.00 0.58 9.92
C ALA A 58 0.91 0.62 8.86
N PHE A 59 1.28 0.33 7.62
CA PHE A 59 0.38 0.19 6.49
C PHE A 59 -0.06 -1.25 6.31
N MET A 60 -1.37 -1.45 6.42
CA MET A 60 -2.01 -2.75 6.23
C MET A 60 -2.90 -2.77 4.99
N PRO A 61 -3.05 -3.94 4.31
CA PRO A 61 -3.87 -4.06 3.11
C PRO A 61 -5.36 -3.75 3.31
N SER A 62 -5.87 -3.88 4.54
CA SER A 62 -7.27 -3.67 4.86
C SER A 62 -7.45 -3.20 6.31
N SER A 63 -8.59 -2.57 6.60
CA SER A 63 -8.95 -2.21 7.98
C SER A 63 -9.05 -3.43 8.89
N ARG A 64 -9.48 -4.58 8.36
CA ARG A 64 -9.53 -5.84 9.11
C ARG A 64 -8.13 -6.31 9.53
N THR A 65 -7.15 -6.23 8.63
CA THR A 65 -5.76 -6.61 8.94
C THR A 65 -5.08 -5.60 9.85
N ALA A 66 -5.43 -4.31 9.75
CA ALA A 66 -5.03 -3.29 10.73
C ALA A 66 -5.54 -3.59 12.14
N SER A 67 -6.83 -3.88 12.31
CA SER A 67 -7.40 -4.26 13.61
C SER A 67 -6.79 -5.56 14.15
N ALA A 68 -6.53 -6.55 13.29
CA ALA A 68 -5.87 -7.79 13.71
C ALA A 68 -4.43 -7.54 14.20
N LEU A 69 -3.69 -6.66 13.54
CA LEU A 69 -2.34 -6.26 13.97
C LEU A 69 -2.38 -5.52 15.32
N GLN A 70 -3.30 -4.57 15.50
CA GLN A 70 -3.52 -3.88 16.77
C GLN A 70 -3.77 -4.86 17.92
N SER A 71 -4.69 -5.81 17.74
CA SER A 71 -4.99 -6.84 18.75
C SER A 71 -3.78 -7.72 19.04
N THR A 72 -2.98 -8.06 18.01
CA THR A 72 -1.76 -8.85 18.18
C THR A 72 -0.72 -8.11 19.04
N ILE A 73 -0.52 -6.82 18.81
CA ILE A 73 0.37 -5.98 19.60
C ILE A 73 -0.13 -5.86 21.05
N GLY A 74 -1.44 -5.65 21.23
CA GLY A 74 -2.07 -5.65 22.55
C GLY A 74 -1.79 -6.95 23.32
N ASN A 75 -1.94 -8.10 22.68
CA ASN A 75 -1.64 -9.40 23.28
C ASN A 75 -0.14 -9.55 23.66
N ILE A 76 0.77 -9.07 22.81
CA ILE A 76 2.22 -9.09 23.07
C ILE A 76 2.55 -8.33 24.36
N PHE A 77 1.90 -7.18 24.59
CA PHE A 77 2.05 -6.37 25.81
C PHE A 77 1.13 -6.80 26.96
N GLY A 78 0.44 -7.95 26.87
CA GLY A 78 -0.41 -8.44 27.95
C GLY A 78 -1.69 -7.62 28.16
N ASN A 79 -2.34 -7.20 27.07
CA ASN A 79 -3.57 -6.40 27.02
C ASN A 79 -3.42 -4.94 27.49
N SER A 80 -2.22 -4.36 27.39
CA SER A 80 -2.04 -2.92 27.60
C SER A 80 -2.71 -2.11 26.49
N SER A 81 -3.06 -0.84 26.76
CA SER A 81 -3.63 0.08 25.77
C SER A 81 -2.61 0.70 24.81
N ILE A 82 -1.31 0.38 24.93
CA ILE A 82 -0.20 0.96 24.14
C ILE A 82 -0.45 0.85 22.63
N HIS A 83 -1.05 -0.26 22.19
CA HIS A 83 -1.37 -0.50 20.78
C HIS A 83 -2.35 0.53 20.18
N ARG A 84 -3.13 1.24 21.01
CA ARG A 84 -4.10 2.26 20.56
C ARG A 84 -3.43 3.56 20.13
N ASP A 85 -2.23 3.82 20.62
CA ASP A 85 -1.46 5.01 20.30
C ASP A 85 -0.63 4.82 19.01
N CYS A 86 -0.52 3.58 18.51
CA CYS A 86 0.18 3.28 17.27
C CYS A 86 -0.67 3.61 16.03
N ASN A 87 -0.08 4.27 15.03
CA ASN A 87 -0.76 4.58 13.77
C ASN A 87 -0.81 3.35 12.86
N ILE A 88 -1.75 2.44 13.09
CA ILE A 88 -1.91 1.21 12.30
C ILE A 88 -3.15 1.32 11.43
N GLN A 89 -2.97 1.51 10.12
CA GLN A 89 -4.06 1.86 9.23
C GLN A 89 -3.81 1.51 7.77
N THR A 90 -4.79 1.74 6.90
CA THR A 90 -4.59 1.63 5.46
C THR A 90 -3.97 2.92 4.90
N TYR A 91 -3.40 2.85 3.70
CA TYR A 91 -2.87 4.03 3.00
C TYR A 91 -3.91 5.15 2.86
N HIS A 92 -5.15 4.78 2.52
CA HIS A 92 -6.20 5.75 2.28
C HIS A 92 -6.76 6.32 3.58
N SER A 93 -6.79 5.54 4.67
CA SER A 93 -7.13 6.07 5.99
C SER A 93 -6.18 7.21 6.36
N LEU A 94 -4.87 6.97 6.25
CA LEU A 94 -3.88 8.02 6.52
C LEU A 94 -4.05 9.20 5.57
N ALA A 95 -4.23 8.95 4.27
CA ALA A 95 -4.38 10.00 3.28
C ALA A 95 -5.62 10.87 3.54
N ILE A 96 -6.75 10.28 3.94
CA ILE A 96 -7.95 11.03 4.34
C ILE A 96 -7.66 11.88 5.58
N ASP A 97 -6.98 11.34 6.59
CA ASP A 97 -6.65 12.08 7.80
C ASP A 97 -5.71 13.27 7.53
N ILE A 98 -4.74 13.08 6.61
CA ILE A 98 -3.88 14.16 6.11
C ILE A 98 -4.72 15.23 5.41
N LEU A 99 -5.59 14.86 4.46
CA LEU A 99 -6.42 15.83 3.74
C LEU A 99 -7.38 16.58 4.65
N LYS A 100 -7.91 15.94 5.69
CA LYS A 100 -8.74 16.62 6.70
C LYS A 100 -7.94 17.62 7.51
N SER A 101 -6.70 17.28 7.86
CA SER A 101 -5.81 18.12 8.66
C SER A 101 -5.29 19.33 7.89
N TYR A 102 -5.02 19.16 6.59
CA TYR A 102 -4.44 20.18 5.70
C TYR A 102 -5.37 20.53 4.53
N ARG A 103 -6.67 20.64 4.82
CA ARG A 103 -7.71 20.80 3.80
C ARG A 103 -7.56 22.10 3.00
N ALA A 104 -7.15 23.19 3.66
CA ALA A 104 -7.05 24.51 3.05
C ALA A 104 -5.88 24.55 2.07
N GLU A 105 -4.74 23.99 2.48
CA GLU A 105 -3.52 23.83 1.71
C GLU A 105 -3.72 22.85 0.54
N ALA A 106 -4.55 21.83 0.75
CA ALA A 106 -4.98 20.93 -0.32
C ALA A 106 -5.96 21.59 -1.30
N GLY A 107 -6.45 22.81 -1.04
CA GLY A 107 -7.47 23.47 -1.87
C GLY A 107 -8.80 22.72 -1.88
N LEU A 108 -9.16 22.08 -0.77
CA LEU A 108 -10.40 21.34 -0.60
C LEU A 108 -11.43 22.16 0.17
N SER A 109 -12.69 22.01 -0.21
CA SER A 109 -13.83 22.58 0.52
C SER A 109 -13.87 22.05 1.96
N GLU A 110 -14.38 22.87 2.91
CA GLU A 110 -14.55 22.43 4.30
C GLU A 110 -15.43 21.18 4.43
N THR A 111 -16.36 21.01 3.48
CA THR A 111 -17.35 19.95 3.47
C THR A 111 -17.04 18.88 2.43
N PHE A 112 -15.79 18.75 1.99
CA PHE A 112 -15.46 17.74 0.98
C PHE A 112 -15.82 16.34 1.47
N ARG A 113 -16.27 15.49 0.56
CA ARG A 113 -16.69 14.13 0.90
C ARG A 113 -15.99 13.10 0.03
N VAL A 114 -15.59 11.99 0.65
CA VAL A 114 -15.06 10.84 -0.07
C VAL A 114 -16.22 9.91 -0.44
N LEU A 115 -16.37 9.59 -1.72
CA LEU A 115 -17.38 8.66 -2.23
C LEU A 115 -16.92 7.22 -2.01
N SER A 116 -17.83 6.38 -1.53
CA SER A 116 -17.66 4.93 -1.61
C SER A 116 -17.72 4.45 -3.07
N PRO A 117 -17.22 3.24 -3.41
CA PRO A 117 -17.28 2.73 -4.78
C PRO A 117 -18.70 2.66 -5.37
N ALA A 118 -19.71 2.39 -4.52
CA ALA A 118 -21.10 2.39 -4.94
C ALA A 118 -21.60 3.81 -5.25
N GLU A 119 -21.23 4.79 -4.42
CA GLU A 119 -21.58 6.19 -4.65
C GLU A 119 -20.86 6.80 -5.85
N GLU A 120 -19.59 6.43 -6.08
CA GLU A 120 -18.86 6.80 -7.30
C GLU A 120 -19.58 6.28 -8.54
N ALA A 121 -20.06 5.04 -8.51
CA ALA A 121 -20.81 4.47 -9.62
C ALA A 121 -22.13 5.20 -9.89
N VAL A 122 -22.87 5.53 -8.83
CA VAL A 122 -24.10 6.33 -8.93
C VAL A 122 -23.80 7.75 -9.43
N PHE A 123 -22.73 8.36 -8.93
CA PHE A 123 -22.30 9.70 -9.32
C PHE A 123 -21.94 9.76 -10.82
N LEU A 124 -21.13 8.81 -11.30
CA LEU A 124 -20.82 8.68 -12.72
C LEU A 124 -22.08 8.43 -13.54
N HIS A 125 -22.94 7.51 -13.10
CA HIS A 125 -24.16 7.16 -13.83
C HIS A 125 -25.07 8.37 -14.06
N ASN A 126 -25.29 9.15 -13.01
CA ASN A 126 -26.16 10.33 -13.06
C ASN A 126 -25.60 11.46 -13.93
N ARG A 127 -24.26 11.55 -14.03
CA ARG A 127 -23.57 12.64 -14.75
C ARG A 127 -22.91 12.20 -16.07
N ILE A 128 -23.18 10.99 -16.56
CA ILE A 128 -22.51 10.44 -17.76
C ILE A 128 -22.73 11.29 -19.02
N LYS A 129 -23.87 11.98 -19.10
CA LYS A 129 -24.19 12.87 -20.23
C LYS A 129 -23.30 14.12 -20.25
N GLU A 130 -22.87 14.59 -19.08
CA GLU A 130 -22.01 15.78 -18.93
C GLU A 130 -20.57 15.49 -19.31
N ILE A 131 -20.12 14.23 -19.20
CA ILE A 131 -18.77 13.78 -19.55
C ILE A 131 -18.53 13.73 -21.08
N GLN A 132 -19.58 14.01 -21.88
CA GLN A 132 -19.55 13.95 -23.34
C GLN A 132 -19.02 12.61 -23.90
N ALA A 133 -19.11 11.53 -23.12
CA ALA A 133 -18.55 10.23 -23.45
C ALA A 133 -19.10 9.68 -24.78
N PRO A 134 -18.30 9.03 -25.64
CA PRO A 134 -18.80 8.35 -26.84
C PRO A 134 -19.95 7.38 -26.52
N GLU A 135 -20.84 7.13 -27.50
CA GLU A 135 -22.08 6.36 -27.30
C GLU A 135 -21.87 4.99 -26.62
N LYS A 136 -20.77 4.30 -26.98
CA LYS A 136 -20.38 3.01 -26.37
C LYS A 136 -20.22 3.07 -24.83
N TYR A 137 -19.84 4.23 -24.27
CA TYR A 137 -19.65 4.43 -22.83
C TYR A 137 -20.88 5.04 -22.13
N ARG A 138 -21.86 5.55 -22.88
CA ARG A 138 -23.09 6.11 -22.31
C ARG A 138 -24.01 5.04 -21.73
N LEU A 139 -23.94 3.82 -22.26
CA LEU A 139 -24.75 2.69 -21.81
C LEU A 139 -24.41 2.30 -20.36
N PRO A 140 -25.41 2.06 -19.48
CA PRO A 140 -25.16 1.74 -18.06
C PRO A 140 -24.19 0.56 -17.84
N ARG A 141 -24.26 -0.47 -18.69
CA ARG A 141 -23.36 -1.63 -18.65
C ARG A 141 -21.87 -1.29 -18.83
N ALA A 142 -21.55 -0.12 -19.40
CA ALA A 142 -20.18 0.32 -19.66
C ALA A 142 -19.60 1.14 -18.50
N HIS A 143 -20.42 1.64 -17.57
CA HIS A 143 -19.99 2.56 -16.51
C HIS A 143 -18.96 1.91 -15.58
N SER A 144 -19.17 0.66 -15.19
CA SER A 144 -18.19 -0.10 -14.38
C SER A 144 -16.83 -0.25 -15.06
N SER A 145 -16.82 -0.41 -16.39
CA SER A 145 -15.59 -0.48 -17.17
C SER A 145 -14.89 0.87 -17.25
N LEU A 146 -15.65 1.97 -17.30
CA LEU A 146 -15.11 3.33 -17.30
C LEU A 146 -14.50 3.69 -15.94
N ILE A 147 -15.17 3.35 -14.83
CA ILE A 147 -14.62 3.51 -13.46
C ILE A 147 -13.32 2.73 -13.32
N ARG A 148 -13.29 1.47 -13.78
CA ARG A 148 -12.06 0.67 -13.74
C ARG A 148 -10.93 1.32 -14.56
N LEU A 149 -11.24 1.87 -15.72
CA LEU A 149 -10.28 2.59 -16.55
C LEU A 149 -9.73 3.84 -15.85
N PHE A 150 -10.60 4.65 -15.25
CA PHE A 150 -10.19 5.82 -14.46
C PHE A 150 -9.35 5.42 -13.25
N SER A 151 -9.75 4.35 -12.55
CA SER A 151 -8.97 3.78 -11.44
C SER A 151 -7.57 3.34 -11.89
N THR A 152 -7.44 2.73 -13.09
CA THR A 152 -6.12 2.39 -13.65
C THR A 152 -5.29 3.64 -13.94
N ILE A 153 -5.89 4.71 -14.47
CA ILE A 153 -5.19 5.98 -14.72
C ILE A 153 -4.59 6.53 -13.42
N HIS A 154 -5.37 6.58 -12.34
CA HIS A 154 -4.90 6.99 -11.02
C HIS A 154 -3.77 6.08 -10.51
N LYS A 155 -4.04 4.76 -10.40
CA LYS A 155 -3.12 3.79 -9.78
C LYS A 155 -1.77 3.69 -10.48
N GLU A 156 -1.77 3.78 -11.81
CA GLU A 156 -0.54 3.72 -12.61
C GLU A 156 0.09 5.11 -12.83
N ARG A 157 -0.55 6.19 -12.35
CA ARG A 157 -0.09 7.58 -12.49
C ARG A 157 0.12 7.97 -13.94
N ILE A 158 -0.83 7.60 -14.80
CA ILE A 158 -0.78 7.91 -16.24
C ILE A 158 -0.99 9.41 -16.41
N SER A 159 0.00 10.12 -16.97
CA SER A 159 -0.13 11.56 -17.20
C SER A 159 -1.20 11.87 -18.24
N ILE A 160 -1.93 12.97 -18.00
CA ILE A 160 -2.98 13.44 -18.93
C ILE A 160 -2.40 13.76 -20.31
N GLU A 161 -1.19 14.31 -20.38
CA GLU A 161 -0.51 14.59 -21.65
C GLU A 161 -0.28 13.32 -22.46
N ARG A 162 0.23 12.26 -21.82
CA ARG A 162 0.41 10.96 -22.47
C ARG A 162 -0.92 10.37 -22.90
N LEU A 163 -1.94 10.49 -22.06
CA LEU A 163 -3.28 10.00 -22.35
C LEU A 163 -3.92 10.76 -23.53
N ARG A 164 -3.71 12.08 -23.64
CA ARG A 164 -4.17 12.89 -24.78
C ARG A 164 -3.53 12.45 -26.09
N LEU A 165 -2.25 12.06 -26.07
CA LEU A 165 -1.56 11.56 -27.26
C LEU A 165 -2.03 10.16 -27.68
N SER A 166 -2.21 9.24 -26.73
CA SER A 166 -2.55 7.85 -27.04
C SER A 166 -4.06 7.60 -27.19
N SER A 167 -4.89 8.35 -26.47
CA SER A 167 -6.33 8.14 -26.37
C SER A 167 -7.07 9.44 -25.98
N PRO A 168 -7.17 10.41 -26.91
CA PRO A 168 -7.77 11.74 -26.66
C PRO A 168 -9.15 11.69 -26.01
N ASP A 169 -10.03 10.79 -26.47
CA ASP A 169 -11.38 10.64 -25.92
C ASP A 169 -11.35 10.23 -24.44
N ILE A 170 -10.45 9.32 -24.06
CA ILE A 170 -10.32 8.86 -22.67
C ILE A 170 -9.80 9.99 -21.79
N ALA A 171 -8.81 10.76 -22.28
CA ALA A 171 -8.30 11.93 -21.57
C ALA A 171 -9.39 12.97 -21.36
N SER A 172 -10.18 13.27 -22.39
CA SER A 172 -11.30 14.21 -22.30
C SER A 172 -12.34 13.76 -21.26
N MET A 173 -12.77 12.49 -21.32
CA MET A 173 -13.73 11.94 -20.37
C MET A 173 -13.19 11.96 -18.93
N PHE A 174 -11.92 11.59 -18.73
CA PHE A 174 -11.29 11.61 -17.40
C PHE A 174 -11.23 13.04 -16.85
N CYS A 175 -10.74 14.01 -17.63
CA CYS A 175 -10.71 15.41 -17.22
C CYS A 175 -12.10 15.95 -16.90
N SER A 176 -13.10 15.66 -17.73
CA SER A 176 -14.48 16.07 -17.45
C SER A 176 -15.00 15.44 -16.16
N PHE A 177 -14.71 14.16 -15.89
CA PHE A 177 -15.11 13.51 -14.66
C PHE A 177 -14.42 14.12 -13.42
N GLN A 178 -13.13 14.44 -13.50
CA GLN A 178 -12.42 15.16 -12.43
C GLN A 178 -13.06 16.53 -12.15
N ASN A 179 -13.45 17.28 -13.19
CA ASN A 179 -14.09 18.58 -13.03
C ASN A 179 -15.45 18.47 -12.35
N LEU A 180 -16.30 17.52 -12.76
CA LEU A 180 -17.61 17.29 -12.16
C LEU A 180 -17.50 16.92 -10.66
N LYS A 181 -16.47 16.13 -10.30
CA LYS A 181 -16.16 15.80 -8.90
C LYS A 181 -15.74 17.03 -8.11
N SER A 182 -14.87 17.86 -8.69
CA SER A 182 -14.42 19.11 -8.08
C SER A 182 -15.57 20.09 -7.83
N GLU A 183 -16.46 20.30 -8.82
CA GLU A 183 -17.66 21.13 -8.69
C GLU A 183 -18.58 20.65 -7.56
N ALA A 184 -18.73 19.33 -7.41
CA ALA A 184 -19.53 18.73 -6.35
C ALA A 184 -18.80 18.66 -4.99
N SER A 185 -17.54 19.13 -4.91
CA SER A 185 -16.68 18.99 -3.72
C SER A 185 -16.58 17.53 -3.22
N VAL A 186 -16.49 16.59 -4.15
CA VAL A 186 -16.35 15.16 -3.83
C VAL A 186 -15.04 14.60 -4.36
N LEU A 187 -14.52 13.59 -3.67
CA LEU A 187 -13.34 12.82 -4.07
C LEU A 187 -13.72 11.34 -4.12
N THR A 188 -13.14 10.59 -5.05
CA THR A 188 -13.16 9.12 -5.01
C THR A 188 -12.04 8.61 -4.12
N TYR A 189 -12.06 7.31 -3.84
CA TYR A 189 -10.98 6.68 -3.07
C TYR A 189 -9.62 6.80 -3.79
N ASP A 190 -9.59 6.68 -5.12
CA ASP A 190 -8.36 6.85 -5.89
C ASP A 190 -7.89 8.32 -5.91
N ASP A 191 -8.82 9.31 -5.97
CA ASP A 191 -8.45 10.73 -5.92
C ASP A 191 -7.72 11.11 -4.62
N VAL A 192 -8.11 10.52 -3.49
CA VAL A 192 -7.53 10.83 -2.17
C VAL A 192 -6.01 10.71 -2.20
N ILE A 193 -5.48 9.64 -2.81
CA ILE A 193 -4.03 9.42 -2.89
C ILE A 193 -3.37 10.49 -3.76
N ASP A 194 -3.97 10.79 -4.92
CA ASP A 194 -3.46 11.82 -5.83
C ASP A 194 -3.44 13.21 -5.18
N ARG A 195 -4.50 13.57 -4.45
CA ARG A 195 -4.58 14.88 -3.77
C ARG A 195 -3.56 15.03 -2.66
N VAL A 196 -3.24 13.96 -1.92
CA VAL A 196 -2.15 14.03 -0.94
C VAL A 196 -0.79 14.16 -1.64
N ILE A 197 -0.56 13.42 -2.72
CA ILE A 197 0.69 13.56 -3.48
C ILE A 197 0.85 15.00 -3.98
N GLU A 198 -0.21 15.58 -4.56
CA GLU A 198 -0.22 16.98 -5.01
C GLU A 198 0.04 17.96 -3.87
N LEU A 199 -0.62 17.78 -2.72
CA LEU A 199 -0.38 18.58 -1.51
C LEU A 199 1.10 18.56 -1.11
N MET A 200 1.72 17.37 -1.02
CA MET A 200 3.11 17.25 -0.58
C MET A 200 4.12 17.83 -1.59
N LEU A 201 3.81 17.73 -2.88
CA LEU A 201 4.66 18.29 -3.93
C LEU A 201 4.63 19.83 -3.92
N ASN A 202 3.47 20.42 -3.64
CA ASN A 202 3.30 21.88 -3.57
C ASN A 202 3.78 22.44 -2.23
N GLU A 203 3.49 21.76 -1.12
CA GLU A 203 3.76 22.21 0.25
C GLU A 203 4.79 21.32 0.95
N LYS A 204 6.07 21.48 0.59
CA LYS A 204 7.18 20.66 1.12
C LYS A 204 7.30 20.69 2.64
N ALA A 205 6.92 21.79 3.28
CA ALA A 205 6.93 21.92 4.74
C ALA A 205 5.98 20.91 5.41
N ILE A 206 4.82 20.63 4.80
CA ILE A 206 3.85 19.65 5.32
C ILE A 206 4.43 18.24 5.20
N SER A 207 5.08 17.92 4.07
CA SER A 207 5.79 16.65 3.89
C SER A 207 6.89 16.45 4.95
N GLU A 208 7.62 17.51 5.30
CA GLU A 208 8.63 17.50 6.36
C GLU A 208 8.03 17.22 7.73
N ILE A 209 6.96 17.92 8.11
CA ILE A 209 6.27 17.71 9.37
C ILE A 209 5.83 16.24 9.48
N ILE A 210 5.09 15.74 8.48
CA ILE A 210 4.55 14.37 8.50
C ILE A 210 5.66 13.32 8.53
N SER A 211 6.68 13.46 7.69
CA SER A 211 7.79 12.49 7.62
C SER A 211 8.66 12.48 8.89
N SER A 212 8.67 13.57 9.66
CA SER A 212 9.38 13.66 10.93
C SER A 212 8.59 13.09 12.12
N SER A 213 7.27 12.96 11.99
CA SER A 213 6.40 12.41 13.05
C SER A 213 6.61 10.91 13.28
N TYR A 214 7.14 10.18 12.30
CA TYR A 214 7.27 8.74 12.35
C TYR A 214 8.74 8.32 12.40
N CYS A 215 9.07 7.46 13.37
CA CYS A 215 10.42 6.91 13.55
C CYS A 215 10.51 5.44 13.09
N SER A 216 9.40 4.71 13.12
CA SER A 216 9.36 3.30 12.69
C SER A 216 8.15 3.06 11.80
N ILE A 217 8.42 2.62 10.57
CA ILE A 217 7.41 2.46 9.51
C ILE A 217 7.37 1.02 9.03
N PHE A 218 6.16 0.45 8.98
CA PHE A 218 5.90 -0.91 8.59
C PHE A 218 5.00 -0.95 7.36
N ILE A 219 5.36 -1.76 6.37
CA ILE A 219 4.59 -1.94 5.14
C ILE A 219 4.32 -3.43 4.96
N ASP A 220 3.07 -3.86 5.09
CA ASP A 220 2.70 -5.25 4.82
C ASP A 220 2.29 -5.42 3.34
N SER A 221 2.62 -6.59 2.76
CA SER A 221 2.31 -6.94 1.36
C SER A 221 2.82 -5.94 0.32
N LEU A 222 4.11 -5.60 0.36
CA LEU A 222 4.74 -4.66 -0.59
C LEU A 222 4.48 -5.03 -2.07
N GLN A 223 4.41 -6.32 -2.40
CA GLN A 223 4.16 -6.79 -3.76
C GLN A 223 2.79 -6.37 -4.33
N GLU A 224 1.83 -5.99 -3.48
CA GLU A 224 0.47 -5.59 -3.90
C GLU A 224 0.37 -4.09 -4.25
N MET A 225 1.45 -3.31 -4.05
CA MET A 225 1.43 -1.87 -4.30
C MET A 225 1.37 -1.49 -5.79
N ASN A 226 0.80 -0.32 -6.06
CA ASN A 226 0.79 0.34 -7.37
C ASN A 226 1.68 1.60 -7.37
N ASN A 227 1.86 2.23 -8.53
CA ASN A 227 2.75 3.38 -8.66
C ASN A 227 2.28 4.58 -7.82
N ALA A 228 0.97 4.81 -7.70
CA ALA A 228 0.42 5.89 -6.88
C ALA A 228 0.78 5.71 -5.41
N LEU A 229 0.58 4.53 -4.84
CA LEU A 229 0.92 4.24 -3.44
C LEU A 229 2.43 4.31 -3.19
N LEU A 230 3.27 3.89 -4.15
CA LEU A 230 4.73 4.02 -4.04
C LEU A 230 5.17 5.48 -4.08
N GLN A 231 4.58 6.30 -4.96
CA GLN A 231 4.85 7.73 -4.99
C GLN A 231 4.40 8.40 -3.70
N PHE A 232 3.21 8.06 -3.20
CA PHE A 232 2.69 8.51 -1.90
C PHE A 232 3.68 8.21 -0.78
N LEU A 233 4.17 6.95 -0.69
CA LEU A 233 5.21 6.59 0.28
C LEU A 233 6.46 7.47 0.16
N GLY A 234 6.93 7.72 -1.06
CA GLY A 234 8.08 8.59 -1.30
C GLY A 234 7.87 10.04 -0.86
N GLN A 235 6.62 10.51 -0.71
CA GLN A 235 6.31 11.84 -0.22
C GLN A 235 6.18 11.91 1.31
N ILE A 236 5.78 10.83 1.97
CA ILE A 236 5.51 10.82 3.42
C ILE A 236 6.64 10.16 4.23
N ILE A 237 7.58 9.48 3.59
CA ILE A 237 8.69 8.80 4.25
C ILE A 237 10.01 9.41 3.82
N LYS A 238 10.87 9.73 4.79
CA LYS A 238 12.28 10.04 4.56
C LYS A 238 13.16 8.95 5.20
N PRO A 239 14.01 8.24 4.42
CA PRO A 239 14.87 7.19 4.97
C PRO A 239 15.86 7.70 6.04
N SER A 240 16.15 8.99 6.07
CA SER A 240 16.99 9.61 7.11
C SER A 240 16.30 9.70 8.47
N THR A 241 14.97 9.79 8.52
CA THR A 241 14.20 10.04 9.75
C THR A 241 13.60 8.77 10.36
N ALA A 242 13.38 7.72 9.56
CA ALA A 242 12.69 6.52 10.00
C ALA A 242 13.43 5.21 9.66
N GLN A 243 13.22 4.20 10.49
CA GLN A 243 13.45 2.80 10.14
C GLN A 243 12.23 2.25 9.40
N ILE A 244 12.44 1.51 8.32
CA ILE A 244 11.40 0.98 7.45
C ILE A 244 11.52 -0.54 7.42
N THR A 245 10.43 -1.24 7.68
CA THR A 245 10.32 -2.69 7.47
C THR A 245 9.20 -2.96 6.48
N ALA A 246 9.49 -3.60 5.36
CA ALA A 246 8.47 -4.00 4.40
C ALA A 246 8.46 -5.52 4.23
N THR A 247 7.27 -6.13 4.21
CA THR A 247 7.12 -7.57 4.04
C THR A 247 6.76 -7.90 2.59
N VAL A 248 7.22 -9.05 2.13
CA VAL A 248 7.02 -9.53 0.77
C VAL A 248 6.59 -10.99 0.78
N ASP A 249 5.53 -11.30 0.05
CA ASP A 249 5.22 -12.68 -0.34
C ASP A 249 5.63 -12.94 -1.78
N PRO A 250 6.78 -13.61 -2.03
CA PRO A 250 7.26 -13.84 -3.39
C PRO A 250 6.37 -14.81 -4.18
N ASN A 251 5.44 -15.51 -3.53
CA ASN A 251 4.53 -16.42 -4.22
C ASN A 251 3.22 -15.75 -4.63
N ARG A 252 2.96 -14.52 -4.18
CA ARG A 252 1.75 -13.75 -4.50
C ARG A 252 1.99 -12.65 -5.54
N PHE A 253 3.02 -12.79 -6.36
CA PHE A 253 3.17 -11.96 -7.55
C PHE A 253 2.09 -12.30 -8.56
N VAL A 254 0.98 -11.58 -8.50
CA VAL A 254 -0.07 -11.60 -9.51
C VAL A 254 -0.20 -10.19 -10.07
N LYS A 255 0.61 -9.86 -11.08
CA LYS A 255 0.34 -8.70 -11.93
C LYS A 255 0.27 -9.15 -13.38
N SER A 256 -0.87 -8.87 -14.00
CA SER A 256 -0.93 -8.67 -15.43
C SER A 256 -0.26 -7.33 -15.73
N TYR A 257 0.80 -7.36 -16.53
CA TYR A 257 1.52 -6.16 -16.98
C TYR A 257 0.63 -5.36 -17.94
N TYR A 258 -0.31 -4.58 -17.42
CA TYR A 258 -0.99 -3.54 -18.18
C TYR A 258 -0.21 -2.23 -18.04
N TYR A 259 0.01 -1.54 -19.17
CA TYR A 259 0.54 -0.16 -19.24
C TYR A 259 1.95 0.09 -18.67
N GLY A 260 2.82 -0.93 -18.62
CA GLY A 260 4.20 -0.75 -18.15
C GLY A 260 4.31 -0.56 -16.64
N SER A 261 3.37 -1.14 -15.89
CA SER A 261 3.38 -1.16 -14.43
C SER A 261 4.74 -1.62 -13.90
N THR A 262 5.30 -0.82 -12.98
CA THR A 262 6.62 -1.10 -12.43
C THR A 262 6.54 -2.23 -11.39
N ASP A 263 7.60 -3.02 -11.28
CA ASP A 263 7.76 -3.95 -10.17
C ASP A 263 7.78 -3.15 -8.86
N PRO A 264 6.80 -3.35 -7.96
CA PRO A 264 6.73 -2.60 -6.72
C PRO A 264 7.96 -2.76 -5.84
N ILE A 265 8.58 -3.94 -5.85
CA ILE A 265 9.77 -4.19 -5.04
C ILE A 265 10.96 -3.44 -5.62
N ALA A 266 11.17 -3.52 -6.95
CA ALA A 266 12.21 -2.74 -7.60
C ALA A 266 12.02 -1.23 -7.40
N SER A 267 10.79 -0.72 -7.51
CA SER A 267 10.47 0.68 -7.26
C SER A 267 10.69 1.08 -5.80
N PHE A 268 10.31 0.25 -4.84
CA PHE A 268 10.61 0.46 -3.43
C PHE A 268 12.11 0.53 -3.16
N ARG A 269 12.91 -0.39 -3.74
CA ARG A 269 14.37 -0.39 -3.59
C ARG A 269 15.04 0.87 -4.15
N ARG A 270 14.43 1.50 -5.17
CA ARG A 270 14.89 2.79 -5.71
C ARG A 270 14.57 3.96 -4.79
N LEU A 271 13.39 3.94 -4.16
CA LEU A 271 12.95 4.99 -3.23
C LEU A 271 13.67 4.91 -1.88
N PHE A 272 13.85 3.69 -1.38
CA PHE A 272 14.43 3.39 -0.08
C PHE A 272 15.54 2.36 -0.29
N PRO A 273 16.82 2.80 -0.35
CA PRO A 273 17.95 1.91 -0.47
C PRO A 273 17.92 0.85 0.62
N VAL A 274 17.59 -0.38 0.24
CA VAL A 274 17.41 -1.51 1.18
C VAL A 274 18.75 -1.83 1.80
N THR A 275 18.80 -1.81 3.13
CA THR A 275 20.02 -2.09 3.88
C THR A 275 20.23 -3.57 4.12
N ASP A 276 19.15 -4.35 4.28
CA ASP A 276 19.26 -5.81 4.45
C ASP A 276 17.95 -6.54 4.17
N GLN A 277 18.00 -7.88 4.14
CA GLN A 277 16.86 -8.77 3.89
C GLN A 277 16.81 -9.92 4.91
N ALA A 278 15.60 -10.28 5.33
CA ALA A 278 15.35 -11.44 6.17
C ALA A 278 14.36 -12.40 5.51
N TYR A 279 14.49 -13.70 5.78
CA TYR A 279 13.67 -14.74 5.18
C TYR A 279 12.96 -15.56 6.27
N LEU A 280 11.66 -15.77 6.08
CA LEU A 280 10.81 -16.66 6.89
C LEU A 280 10.50 -17.90 6.06
N THR A 281 11.16 -19.02 6.37
CA THR A 281 11.06 -20.25 5.57
C THR A 281 9.96 -21.19 6.08
N SER A 282 9.61 -21.08 7.36
CA SER A 282 8.57 -21.90 7.99
C SER A 282 7.16 -21.44 7.62
N SER A 283 6.22 -22.38 7.41
CA SER A 283 4.79 -22.10 7.22
C SER A 283 3.97 -22.83 8.30
N PHE A 284 3.05 -22.11 8.96
CA PHE A 284 2.37 -22.60 10.17
C PHE A 284 0.97 -23.17 9.94
N THR A 285 0.46 -23.20 8.70
CA THR A 285 -0.94 -23.57 8.41
C THR A 285 -1.11 -24.66 7.36
N CYS A 286 -0.02 -25.24 6.85
CA CYS A 286 -0.08 -26.36 5.90
C CYS A 286 0.57 -27.60 6.50
N PRO A 287 -0.10 -28.76 6.54
CA PRO A 287 0.57 -30.04 6.77
C PRO A 287 1.75 -30.19 5.81
N LYS A 288 2.87 -30.78 6.25
CA LYS A 288 4.09 -30.94 5.43
C LYS A 288 3.82 -31.46 4.02
N VAL A 289 2.80 -32.30 3.87
CA VAL A 289 2.32 -32.87 2.60
C VAL A 289 1.87 -31.79 1.60
N CYS A 290 1.12 -30.78 2.05
CA CYS A 290 0.64 -29.70 1.19
C CYS A 290 1.76 -28.72 0.79
N ALA A 291 2.72 -28.47 1.69
CA ALA A 291 3.90 -27.66 1.37
C ALA A 291 4.76 -28.33 0.28
N SER A 292 4.97 -29.64 0.37
CA SER A 292 5.65 -30.43 -0.67
C SER A 292 4.90 -30.40 -2.00
N TYR A 293 3.56 -30.48 -1.98
CA TYR A 293 2.75 -30.42 -3.20
C TYR A 293 2.77 -29.04 -3.86
N ILE A 294 2.74 -27.95 -3.08
CA ILE A 294 2.90 -26.58 -3.59
C ILE A 294 4.30 -26.38 -4.19
N SER A 295 5.35 -26.89 -3.54
CA SER A 295 6.71 -26.87 -4.12
C SER A 295 6.82 -27.71 -5.39
N TYR A 296 6.13 -28.86 -5.45
CA TYR A 296 6.07 -29.72 -6.64
C TYR A 296 5.35 -29.03 -7.82
N LEU A 297 4.24 -28.35 -7.55
CA LEU A 297 3.52 -27.55 -8.56
C LEU A 297 4.37 -26.40 -9.11
N LYS A 298 5.23 -25.78 -8.28
CA LYS A 298 6.18 -24.76 -8.74
C LYS A 298 7.21 -25.33 -9.72
N CYS A 299 7.79 -26.51 -9.44
CA CYS A 299 8.74 -27.18 -10.34
C CYS A 299 8.12 -27.61 -11.68
N SER A 300 6.84 -27.99 -11.68
CA SER A 300 6.14 -28.47 -12.89
C SER A 300 5.62 -27.34 -13.78
N LEU A 301 5.38 -26.14 -13.23
CA LEU A 301 5.08 -24.94 -14.02
C LEU A 301 6.34 -24.36 -14.70
N THR A 302 7.53 -24.56 -14.14
CA THR A 302 8.79 -24.19 -14.80
C THR A 302 9.19 -25.13 -15.94
N SER A 303 8.74 -26.40 -15.95
CA SER A 303 9.09 -27.36 -17.02
C SER A 303 8.16 -27.31 -18.24
N THR A 304 6.97 -26.73 -18.11
CA THR A 304 5.99 -26.61 -19.20
C THR A 304 6.01 -25.26 -19.92
N ALA A 305 6.76 -24.27 -19.41
CA ALA A 305 6.85 -22.93 -19.96
C ALA A 305 8.05 -22.73 -20.92
N ASN A 306 8.21 -23.60 -21.92
CA ASN A 306 9.22 -23.39 -22.99
C ASN A 306 8.81 -22.36 -24.07
N HIS A 307 7.74 -21.57 -23.85
CA HIS A 307 7.34 -20.50 -24.77
C HIS A 307 7.07 -19.12 -24.16
N VAL A 308 7.40 -18.89 -22.89
CA VAL A 308 7.47 -17.52 -22.34
C VAL A 308 8.83 -17.38 -21.68
N ARG A 309 9.73 -16.58 -22.27
CA ARG A 309 10.99 -16.17 -21.65
C ARG A 309 10.67 -15.30 -20.42
N CYS A 310 10.33 -15.92 -19.31
CA CYS A 310 10.64 -15.37 -18.00
C CYS A 310 12.16 -15.50 -17.86
N ARG A 311 12.88 -14.38 -17.98
CA ARG A 311 14.26 -14.33 -17.47
C ARG A 311 14.16 -14.62 -15.99
N ALA A 312 14.57 -15.82 -15.59
CA ALA A 312 15.01 -16.08 -14.25
C ALA A 312 16.11 -15.04 -13.98
N VAL A 313 15.81 -14.10 -13.09
CA VAL A 313 16.86 -13.34 -12.44
C VAL A 313 17.42 -14.33 -11.43
N ASP A 314 18.63 -14.81 -11.67
CA ASP A 314 19.40 -15.54 -10.68
C ASP A 314 19.61 -14.58 -9.50
N TRP A 315 19.06 -14.94 -8.34
CA TRP A 315 19.07 -14.15 -7.10
C TRP A 315 20.25 -14.53 -6.22
#